data_AF-A0A1M5RH81-F1
#
_entry.id   AF-A0A1M5RH81-F1
#
_cell.length_a   1.000
_cell.length_b   1.000
_cell.length_c   1.000
_cell.angle_alpha   90.00
_cell.angle_beta   90.00
_cell.angle_gamma   90.00
#
_symmetry.space_group_name_H-M   'P 1'
#
loop_
_entity.id
_entity.type
_entity.pdbx_description
1 polymer ?
#
loop_
_entity_poly.entity_id
_entity_poly.type
_entity_poly.pdbx_seq_one_letter_code
_entity_poly.pdbx_strand_id
1 'polypeptide(L)'
;MNRRRLLATGARLAVASGVAALAGCADPAEPSGPLTPPRSPEATAGAGEGLVVTDFADVEGDDGDLLVRVTVENRGAERRTGTVIVTASVTVEGEESEETVSEEVTVASGERTEVTVATSLSFDRFSRNGSMRVEIV
;
A
#
# COMPACT_ATOMS: atom_id res chain seq x y z
N MET A 1 24.28 4.56 -19.94
CA MET A 1 24.69 4.59 -21.37
C MET A 1 23.46 4.77 -22.23
N ASN A 2 23.38 5.93 -22.89
CA ASN A 2 22.27 6.39 -23.72
C ASN A 2 22.18 5.61 -25.05
N ARG A 3 20.98 5.18 -25.45
CA ARG A 3 20.70 4.75 -26.83
C ARG A 3 19.77 5.76 -27.49
N ARG A 4 20.39 6.69 -28.22
CA ARG A 4 19.78 7.63 -29.17
C ARG A 4 19.42 6.91 -30.47
N ARG A 5 18.31 7.30 -31.11
CA ARG A 5 18.10 7.44 -32.59
C ARG A 5 16.63 7.85 -32.80
N LEU A 6 16.28 9.11 -33.09
CA LEU A 6 16.43 9.92 -34.31
C LEU A 6 15.59 9.48 -35.53
N LEU A 7 14.64 10.38 -35.87
CA LEU A 7 14.25 10.88 -37.20
C LEU A 7 13.29 10.07 -38.10
N ALA A 8 12.13 10.67 -38.38
CA ALA A 8 11.57 10.96 -39.72
C ALA A 8 10.28 11.79 -39.51
N THR A 9 10.17 13.08 -39.82
CA THR A 9 10.15 13.74 -41.15
C THR A 9 9.01 13.26 -42.06
N GLY A 10 8.06 14.16 -42.35
CA GLY A 10 7.11 14.03 -43.46
C GLY A 10 5.71 14.54 -43.07
N ALA A 11 5.38 15.82 -43.26
CA ALA A 11 4.97 16.47 -44.52
C ALA A 11 3.44 16.66 -44.58
N ARG A 12 3.07 17.94 -44.44
CA ARG A 12 1.89 18.69 -44.87
C ARG A 12 0.94 17.96 -45.83
N LEU A 13 -0.37 18.08 -45.58
CA LEU A 13 -1.37 18.41 -46.61
C LEU A 13 -2.66 18.92 -45.93
N ALA A 14 -2.99 20.17 -46.21
CA ALA A 14 -4.33 20.72 -46.05
C ALA A 14 -5.29 20.04 -47.04
N VAL A 15 -6.60 20.08 -46.77
CA VAL A 15 -7.68 20.46 -47.71
C VAL A 15 -9.06 19.92 -47.23
N ALA A 16 -10.05 20.83 -47.35
CA ALA A 16 -11.49 20.64 -47.56
C ALA A 16 -12.40 20.08 -46.45
N SER A 17 -13.19 21.02 -45.89
CA SER A 17 -14.65 21.11 -46.07
C SER A 17 -15.44 19.81 -46.34
N GLY A 18 -16.34 19.48 -45.41
CA GLY A 18 -17.41 18.51 -45.65
C GLY A 18 -18.46 18.54 -44.55
N VAL A 19 -19.54 19.28 -44.75
CA VAL A 19 -20.77 19.19 -43.95
C VAL A 19 -21.47 17.89 -44.34
N ALA A 20 -21.65 16.98 -43.39
CA ALA A 20 -22.58 15.86 -43.52
C ALA A 20 -23.19 15.57 -42.14
N ALA A 21 -24.49 15.82 -42.05
CA ALA A 21 -25.33 15.36 -40.97
C ALA A 21 -25.54 13.84 -41.03
N LEU A 22 -25.78 13.25 -39.86
CA LEU A 22 -26.77 12.20 -39.55
C LEU A 22 -26.20 11.04 -38.72
N ALA A 23 -26.85 10.88 -37.57
CA ALA A 23 -27.26 9.62 -36.93
C ALA A 23 -26.18 8.74 -36.28
N GLY A 24 -26.48 8.36 -35.03
CA GLY A 24 -26.00 7.11 -34.44
C GLY A 24 -25.09 7.29 -33.24
N CYS A 25 -25.59 7.87 -32.15
CA CYS A 25 -25.00 7.61 -30.83
C CYS A 25 -25.41 6.18 -30.42
N ALA A 26 -24.63 5.21 -30.84
CA ALA A 26 -24.60 3.88 -30.26
C ALA A 26 -23.19 3.61 -29.75
N ASP A 27 -23.11 2.72 -28.76
CA ASP A 27 -21.94 2.15 -28.09
C ASP A 27 -21.45 2.85 -26.81
N PRO A 28 -20.95 2.09 -25.80
CA PRO A 28 -21.19 0.69 -25.46
C PRO A 28 -21.57 0.49 -23.98
N ALA A 29 -22.22 -0.63 -23.69
CA ALA A 29 -22.51 -1.09 -22.34
C ALA A 29 -21.26 -1.69 -21.66
N GLU A 30 -21.09 -1.29 -20.40
CA GLU A 30 -20.33 -1.92 -19.29
C GLU A 30 -18.79 -1.93 -19.33
N PRO A 31 -18.17 -1.62 -18.17
CA PRO A 31 -17.92 -2.71 -17.23
C PRO A 31 -18.60 -2.52 -15.86
N SER A 32 -19.46 -3.46 -15.51
CA SER A 32 -19.88 -3.74 -14.13
C SER A 32 -18.79 -4.53 -13.43
N GLY A 33 -18.04 -3.82 -12.59
CA GLY A 33 -17.14 -4.42 -11.62
C GLY A 33 -16.62 -3.34 -10.70
N PRO A 34 -16.62 -3.52 -9.37
CA PRO A 34 -15.87 -2.61 -8.52
C PRO A 34 -14.40 -2.67 -8.96
N LEU A 35 -13.88 -1.54 -9.45
CA LEU A 35 -12.45 -1.31 -9.67
C LEU A 35 -11.76 -1.19 -8.30
N THR A 36 -11.88 -2.20 -7.44
CA THR A 36 -11.17 -2.25 -6.17
C THR A 36 -9.80 -2.85 -6.45
N PRO A 37 -8.71 -2.05 -6.56
CA PRO A 37 -7.38 -2.61 -6.49
C PRO A 37 -7.23 -3.38 -5.15
N PRO A 38 -6.38 -4.42 -5.07
CA PRO A 38 -6.08 -5.04 -3.80
C PRO A 38 -5.70 -3.95 -2.80
N ARG A 39 -6.36 -3.93 -1.64
CA ARG A 39 -6.07 -2.97 -0.57
C ARG A 39 -4.66 -3.26 -0.09
N SER A 40 -3.67 -2.58 -0.67
CA SER A 40 -2.40 -2.39 0.02
C SER A 40 -2.75 -1.70 1.33
N PRO A 41 -2.31 -2.25 2.47
CA PRO A 41 -2.72 -1.68 3.74
C PRO A 41 -2.15 -0.25 3.83
N GLU A 42 -3.02 0.71 4.17
CA GLU A 42 -2.65 2.13 4.17
C GLU A 42 -1.76 2.42 5.38
N ALA A 43 -0.47 2.65 5.12
CA ALA A 43 0.40 3.34 6.09
C ALA A 43 -0.15 4.76 6.27
N THR A 44 -0.53 5.14 7.49
CA THR A 44 -0.84 6.55 7.77
C THR A 44 0.48 7.31 7.85
N ALA A 45 0.97 7.79 6.70
CA ALA A 45 2.20 8.56 6.62
C ALA A 45 2.02 9.94 7.29
N GLY A 46 2.45 10.09 8.54
CA GLY A 46 2.58 11.39 9.18
C GLY A 46 3.60 12.26 8.44
N ALA A 47 3.18 13.44 7.98
CA ALA A 47 4.04 14.44 7.31
C ALA A 47 4.99 15.18 8.28
N GLY A 48 5.47 14.51 9.33
CA GLY A 48 6.21 15.11 10.43
C GLY A 48 7.69 14.73 10.48
N GLU A 49 8.49 15.60 11.09
CA GLU A 49 9.84 15.29 11.55
C GLU A 49 9.77 14.27 12.70
N GLY A 50 10.29 13.05 12.51
CA GLY A 50 10.31 12.04 13.56
C GLY A 50 10.32 10.60 13.06
N LEU A 51 9.80 9.70 13.90
CA LEU A 51 9.62 8.30 13.54
C LEU A 51 8.38 8.16 12.64
N VAL A 52 8.54 7.44 11.53
CA VAL A 52 7.46 7.17 10.58
C VAL A 52 7.50 5.72 10.13
N VAL A 53 6.33 5.12 9.97
CA VAL A 53 6.20 3.82 9.29
C VAL A 53 6.32 4.08 7.79
N THR A 54 7.28 3.42 7.14
CA THR A 54 7.54 3.58 5.70
C THR A 54 7.06 2.42 4.85
N ASP A 55 7.02 1.23 5.44
CA ASP A 55 6.59 0.00 4.80
C ASP A 55 6.14 -0.99 5.88
N PHE A 56 5.23 -1.89 5.53
CA PHE A 56 4.88 -3.04 6.36
C PHE A 56 4.27 -4.16 5.53
N ALA A 57 4.40 -5.40 6.03
CA ALA A 57 3.87 -6.59 5.38
C ALA A 57 3.44 -7.65 6.40
N ASP A 58 2.37 -8.38 6.08
CA ASP A 58 2.07 -9.67 6.71
C ASP A 58 3.08 -10.72 6.26
N VAL A 59 3.51 -11.54 7.22
CA VAL A 59 4.42 -12.66 7.02
C VAL A 59 3.89 -13.85 7.81
N GLU A 60 3.97 -15.04 7.24
CA GLU A 60 3.68 -16.28 7.96
C GLU A 60 4.84 -16.60 8.91
N GLY A 61 4.54 -16.74 10.19
CA GLY A 61 5.47 -17.23 11.21
C GLY A 61 5.70 -18.73 11.09
N ASP A 62 6.73 -19.22 11.78
CA ASP A 62 7.10 -20.65 11.74
C ASP A 62 6.00 -21.57 12.29
N ASP A 63 5.14 -21.06 13.18
CA ASP A 63 4.01 -21.79 13.77
C ASP A 63 2.68 -21.54 13.03
N GLY A 64 2.71 -20.83 11.89
CA GLY A 64 1.53 -20.43 11.11
C GLY A 64 0.77 -19.23 11.70
N ASP A 65 1.37 -18.57 12.69
CA ASP A 65 0.93 -17.30 13.24
C ASP A 65 1.16 -16.15 12.26
N LEU A 66 0.38 -15.08 12.39
CA LEU A 66 0.56 -13.86 11.64
C LEU A 66 1.64 -13.02 12.33
N LEU A 67 2.73 -12.81 11.58
CA LEU A 67 3.76 -11.83 11.90
C LEU A 67 3.55 -10.57 11.06
N VAL A 68 3.81 -9.41 11.63
CA VAL A 68 3.79 -8.14 10.91
C VAL A 68 5.17 -7.52 10.93
N ARG A 69 5.79 -7.47 9.76
CA ARG A 69 7.10 -6.85 9.56
C ARG A 69 6.90 -5.38 9.25
N VAL A 70 7.46 -4.49 10.08
CA VAL A 70 7.26 -3.04 9.99
C VAL A 70 8.61 -2.35 9.82
N THR A 71 8.75 -1.52 8.77
CA THR A 71 9.93 -0.68 8.56
C THR A 71 9.69 0.73 9.08
N VAL A 72 10.44 1.10 10.10
CA VAL A 72 10.38 2.42 10.75
C VAL A 72 11.61 3.24 10.36
N GLU A 73 11.38 4.48 9.91
CA GLU A 73 12.41 5.46 9.58
C GLU A 73 12.40 6.60 10.59
N ASN A 74 13.58 7.03 11.04
CA ASN A 74 13.71 8.26 11.81
C ASN A 74 14.18 9.41 10.91
N ARG A 75 13.25 10.29 10.55
CA ARG A 75 13.52 11.50 9.76
C ARG A 75 14.07 12.67 10.60
N GLY A 76 14.19 12.50 11.91
CA GLY A 76 14.73 13.50 12.82
C GLY A 76 16.26 13.52 12.86
N ALA A 77 16.82 14.63 13.35
CA ALA A 77 18.27 14.84 13.51
C ALA A 77 18.88 14.12 14.74
N GLU A 78 18.06 13.48 15.57
CA GLU A 78 18.48 12.82 16.81
C GLU A 78 17.89 11.40 16.88
N ARG A 79 18.50 10.52 17.68
CA ARG A 79 17.93 9.20 17.99
C ARG A 79 16.57 9.37 18.67
N ARG A 80 15.58 8.57 18.27
CA ARG A 80 14.25 8.56 18.86
C ARG A 80 13.80 7.14 19.16
N THR A 81 12.93 7.04 20.16
CA THR A 81 12.23 5.82 20.56
C THR A 81 10.73 6.08 20.39
N GLY A 82 10.01 5.09 19.88
CA GLY A 82 8.56 5.14 19.71
C GLY A 82 7.96 3.75 19.82
N THR A 83 6.64 3.67 19.87
CA THR A 83 5.92 2.40 19.95
C THR A 83 5.19 2.14 18.64
N VAL A 84 5.54 1.04 17.98
CA VAL A 84 4.79 0.52 16.84
C VAL A 84 3.55 -0.16 17.38
N ILE A 85 2.38 0.23 16.90
CA ILE A 85 1.09 -0.37 17.24
C ILE A 85 0.54 -1.04 15.99
N VAL A 86 0.26 -2.34 16.11
CA VAL A 86 -0.32 -3.16 15.05
C VAL A 86 -1.70 -3.60 15.52
N THR A 87 -2.74 -3.20 14.80
CA THR A 87 -4.11 -3.69 14.98
C THR A 87 -4.48 -4.56 13.78
N ALA A 88 -4.75 -5.84 14.02
CA ALA A 88 -5.15 -6.79 13.01
C ALA A 88 -6.55 -7.33 13.33
N SER A 89 -7.40 -7.46 12.32
CA SER A 89 -8.73 -8.04 12.44
C SER A 89 -8.99 -9.07 11.34
N VAL A 90 -9.80 -10.06 11.66
CA VAL A 90 -10.18 -11.15 10.76
C VAL A 90 -11.67 -11.43 10.94
N THR A 91 -12.39 -11.59 9.83
CA THR A 91 -13.80 -12.03 9.85
C THR A 91 -13.94 -13.40 9.18
N VAL A 92 -14.45 -14.39 9.91
CA VAL A 92 -14.69 -15.76 9.42
C VAL A 92 -16.13 -16.14 9.75
N GLU A 93 -16.91 -16.52 8.74
CA GLU A 93 -18.31 -16.97 8.91
C GLU A 93 -19.22 -15.99 9.68
N GLY A 94 -18.87 -14.70 9.67
CA GLY A 94 -19.59 -13.65 10.39
C GLY A 94 -19.11 -13.39 11.82
N GLU A 95 -18.10 -14.12 12.30
CA GLU A 95 -17.42 -13.88 13.56
C GLU A 95 -16.18 -13.00 13.32
N GLU A 96 -16.06 -11.92 14.09
CA GLU A 96 -14.92 -11.00 14.04
C GLU A 96 -13.96 -11.29 15.21
N SER A 97 -12.67 -11.32 14.90
CA SER A 97 -11.58 -11.34 15.88
C SER A 97 -10.66 -10.17 15.59
N GLU A 98 -10.39 -9.34 16.60
CA GLU A 98 -9.46 -8.22 16.53
C GLU A 98 -8.40 -8.36 17.61
N GLU A 99 -7.16 -8.06 17.25
CA GLU A 99 -6.02 -8.05 18.16
C GLU A 99 -5.21 -6.78 17.94
N THR A 100 -4.74 -6.17 19.04
CA THR A 100 -3.79 -5.06 18.99
C THR A 100 -2.54 -5.42 19.79
N VAL A 101 -1.39 -5.34 19.14
CA VAL A 101 -0.07 -5.62 19.73
C VAL A 101 0.79 -4.36 19.58
N SER A 102 1.74 -4.19 20.50
CA SER A 102 2.61 -3.01 20.52
C SER A 102 4.05 -3.41 20.80
N GLU A 103 4.99 -2.81 20.07
CA GLU A 103 6.42 -3.07 20.24
C GLU A 103 7.22 -1.77 20.24
N GLU A 104 8.12 -1.61 21.20
CA GLU A 104 9.01 -0.45 21.28
C GLU A 104 10.16 -0.57 20.27
N VAL A 105 10.42 0.51 19.55
CA VAL A 105 11.52 0.58 18.59
C VAL A 105 12.34 1.84 18.83
N THR A 106 13.67 1.68 18.82
CA THR A 106 14.61 2.80 18.88
C THR A 106 15.40 2.89 17.59
N VAL A 107 15.36 4.04 16.93
CA VAL A 107 15.97 4.26 15.61
C VAL A 107 16.91 5.46 15.67
N ALA A 108 18.15 5.27 15.21
CA ALA A 108 19.13 6.34 15.11
C ALA A 108 18.69 7.41 14.08
N SER A 109 19.24 8.62 14.17
CA SER A 109 18.91 9.71 13.25
C SER A 109 19.21 9.32 11.80
N GLY A 110 18.25 9.55 10.90
CA GLY A 110 18.39 9.29 9.46
C GLY A 110 18.38 7.82 9.06
N GLU A 111 18.25 6.90 10.03
CA GLU A 111 18.30 5.46 9.81
C GLU A 111 16.91 4.84 9.67
N ARG A 112 16.90 3.60 9.16
CA ARG A 112 15.73 2.72 9.12
C ARG A 112 16.00 1.47 9.93
N THR A 113 14.97 0.98 10.61
CA THR A 113 14.98 -0.29 11.33
C THR A 113 13.75 -1.07 10.94
N GLU A 114 13.91 -2.39 10.80
CA GLU A 114 12.81 -3.32 10.67
C GLU A 114 12.53 -3.97 12.03
N VAL A 115 11.25 -4.05 12.41
CA VAL A 115 10.77 -4.75 13.59
C VAL A 115 9.70 -5.75 13.17
N THR A 116 9.65 -6.91 13.82
CA THR A 116 8.65 -7.94 13.56
C THR A 116 7.77 -8.07 14.79
N VAL A 117 6.48 -7.79 14.62
CA VAL A 117 5.48 -7.85 15.69
C VAL A 117 4.67 -9.13 15.52
N ALA A 118 4.69 -10.00 16.52
CA ALA A 118 3.93 -11.24 16.51
C ALA A 118 2.50 -11.01 16.98
N THR A 119 1.54 -11.68 16.34
CA THR A 119 0.13 -11.70 16.73
C THR A 119 -0.30 -13.13 17.07
N SER A 120 -1.38 -13.29 17.83
CA SER A 120 -1.98 -14.60 18.10
C SER A 120 -2.95 -15.06 17.00
N LEU A 121 -3.23 -14.22 16.01
CA LEU A 121 -4.02 -14.56 14.83
C LEU A 121 -3.26 -15.53 13.92
N SER A 122 -3.98 -16.43 13.25
CA SER A 122 -3.38 -17.31 12.23
C SER A 122 -3.19 -16.58 10.90
N PHE A 123 -2.05 -16.79 10.25
CA PHE A 123 -1.77 -16.24 8.92
C PHE A 123 -2.82 -16.66 7.88
N ASP A 124 -3.15 -17.95 7.76
CA ASP A 124 -4.13 -18.43 6.76
C ASP A 124 -5.49 -17.74 6.86
N ARG A 125 -6.03 -17.55 8.07
CA ARG A 125 -7.31 -16.83 8.24
C ARG A 125 -7.18 -15.36 7.87
N PHE A 126 -6.05 -14.74 8.23
CA PHE A 126 -5.76 -13.36 7.88
C PHE A 126 -5.62 -13.16 6.36
N SER A 127 -4.89 -14.03 5.65
CA SER A 127 -4.70 -13.89 4.19
C SER A 127 -6.00 -14.03 3.39
N ARG A 128 -7.05 -14.64 3.96
CA ARG A 128 -8.35 -14.81 3.30
C ARG A 128 -9.24 -13.57 3.42
N ASN A 129 -9.40 -13.04 4.64
CA ASN A 129 -10.35 -11.96 4.94
C ASN A 129 -9.86 -11.05 6.09
N GLY A 130 -8.56 -10.87 6.20
CA GLY A 130 -7.93 -10.03 7.21
C GLY A 130 -7.85 -8.56 6.81
N SER A 131 -7.76 -7.69 7.81
CA SER A 131 -7.39 -6.30 7.65
C SER A 131 -6.43 -5.89 8.74
N MET A 132 -5.48 -5.02 8.43
CA MET A 132 -4.54 -4.51 9.42
C MET A 132 -4.32 -3.02 9.30
N ARG A 133 -3.98 -2.42 10.44
CA ARG A 133 -3.52 -1.04 10.57
C ARG A 133 -2.21 -1.05 11.36
N VAL A 134 -1.27 -0.24 10.89
CA VAL A 134 0.02 -0.04 11.57
C VAL A 134 0.23 1.45 11.77
N GLU A 135 0.59 1.83 13.00
CA GLU A 135 0.92 3.21 13.37
C GLU A 135 2.12 3.25 14.32
N ILE A 136 2.70 4.43 14.48
CA ILE A 136 3.80 4.67 15.42
C ILE A 136 3.53 5.92 16.24
N VAL A 137 3.73 5.82 17.55
CA VAL A 137 3.50 6.89 18.54
C VAL A 137 4.75 7.21 19.36
#